data_AF-A0A947MUT1-F1
#
_entry.id   AF-A0A947MUT1-F1
#
_cell.length_a   1.000
_cell.length_b   1.000
_cell.length_c   1.000
_cell.angle_alpha   90.00
_cell.angle_beta   90.00
_cell.angle_gamma   90.00
#
_symmetry.space_group_name_H-M   'P 1'
#
loop_
_entity.id
_entity.type
_entity.pdbx_description
1 polymer ?
#
loop_
_entity_poly.entity_id
_entity_poly.type
_entity_poly.pdbx_seq_one_letter_code
_entity_poly.pdbx_strand_id
1 'polypeptide(L)'
;MMQRLVGKKVWVVQYDDEDNSVYGVVDGIADGFIALRFEADTEPTLYVNITNVKEIEVFRERGEGELRLLRFPGPNTDPTDKH
;
A
#
# COMPACT_ATOMS: atom_id res chain seq x y z
N MET A 1 8.38 1.66 -10.48
CA MET A 1 8.48 2.30 -9.15
C MET A 1 7.87 1.41 -8.05
N MET A 2 6.67 0.86 -8.25
CA MET A 2 5.99 -0.06 -7.31
C MET A 2 6.68 -1.41 -7.06
N GLN A 3 7.34 -2.03 -8.05
CA GLN A 3 8.07 -3.30 -7.83
C GLN A 3 9.14 -3.23 -6.72
N ARG A 4 9.62 -2.03 -6.36
CA ARG A 4 10.54 -1.84 -5.22
C ARG A 4 9.90 -2.10 -3.85
N LEU A 5 8.58 -2.25 -3.79
CA LEU A 5 7.86 -2.58 -2.57
C LEU A 5 7.89 -4.07 -2.24
N VAL A 6 8.18 -4.95 -3.21
CA VAL A 6 8.23 -6.40 -2.95
C VAL A 6 9.23 -6.71 -1.83
N GLY A 7 8.78 -7.49 -0.85
CA GLY A 7 9.49 -7.81 0.39
C GLY A 7 9.40 -6.75 1.49
N LYS A 8 8.84 -5.57 1.23
CA LYS A 8 8.66 -4.52 2.24
C LYS A 8 7.36 -4.73 3.01
N LYS A 9 7.43 -4.45 4.30
CA LYS A 9 6.26 -4.33 5.19
C LYS A 9 5.53 -3.04 4.85
N VAL A 10 4.22 -3.12 4.70
CA VAL A 10 3.37 -1.99 4.35
C VAL A 10 2.10 -1.97 5.20
N TRP A 11 1.59 -0.78 5.42
CA TRP A 11 0.24 -0.52 5.93
C TRP A 11 -0.53 0.17 4.81
N VAL A 12 -1.65 -0.41 4.41
CA VAL A 12 -2.46 0.02 3.27
C VAL A 12 -3.83 0.44 3.77
N VAL A 13 -4.21 1.68 3.50
CA VAL A 13 -5.53 2.23 3.81
C VAL A 13 -6.35 2.24 2.53
N GLN A 14 -7.56 1.69 2.57
CA GLN A 14 -8.43 1.59 1.41
C GLN A 14 -9.48 2.70 1.38
N TYR A 15 -10.04 2.97 0.19
CA TYR A 15 -11.23 3.81 0.03
C TYR A 15 -12.46 2.97 0.37
N ASP A 16 -12.76 2.83 1.66
CA ASP A 16 -14.06 2.36 2.12
C ASP A 16 -14.61 3.28 3.23
N ASP A 17 -15.92 3.15 3.50
CA ASP A 17 -16.63 4.04 4.42
C ASP A 17 -16.14 3.92 5.88
N GLU A 18 -15.35 2.88 6.18
CA GLU A 18 -14.83 2.55 7.51
C GLU A 18 -13.32 2.85 7.66
N ASP A 19 -12.67 3.37 6.61
CA ASP A 19 -11.21 3.56 6.53
C ASP A 19 -10.44 2.28 6.95
N ASN A 20 -10.92 1.11 6.49
CA ASN A 20 -10.25 -0.15 6.81
C ASN A 20 -8.83 -0.13 6.29
N SER A 21 -7.96 -0.70 7.11
CA SER A 21 -6.55 -0.77 6.81
C SER A 21 -6.01 -2.17 7.01
N VAL A 22 -5.02 -2.51 6.21
CA VAL A 22 -4.41 -3.84 6.20
C VAL A 22 -2.90 -3.70 6.31
N TYR A 23 -2.30 -4.58 7.11
CA TYR A 23 -0.86 -4.65 7.29
C TYR A 23 -0.34 -5.97 6.71
N GLY A 24 0.76 -5.91 5.98
CA GLY A 24 1.38 -7.12 5.43
C GLY A 24 2.71 -6.86 4.75
N VAL A 25 3.35 -7.93 4.30
CA VAL A 25 4.53 -7.90 3.44
C VAL A 25 4.06 -8.00 2.00
N VAL A 26 4.55 -7.11 1.14
CA VAL A 26 4.26 -7.18 -0.30
C VAL A 26 4.96 -8.38 -0.90
N ASP A 27 4.18 -9.33 -1.38
CA ASP A 27 4.68 -10.53 -2.05
C ASP A 27 4.85 -10.29 -3.56
N GLY A 28 3.92 -9.53 -4.16
CA GLY A 28 3.94 -9.22 -5.58
C GLY A 28 3.03 -8.06 -5.94
N ILE A 29 3.27 -7.47 -7.11
CA ILE A 29 2.41 -6.43 -7.69
C ILE A 29 2.21 -6.76 -9.17
N ALA A 30 0.96 -7.03 -9.55
CA ALA A 30 0.59 -7.38 -10.90
C ALA A 30 -0.84 -6.93 -11.19
N ASP A 31 -1.11 -6.50 -12.43
CA ASP A 31 -2.45 -6.22 -12.95
C ASP A 31 -3.31 -5.27 -12.10
N GLY A 32 -2.68 -4.30 -11.44
CA GLY A 32 -3.37 -3.33 -10.58
C GLY A 32 -3.64 -3.83 -9.15
N PHE A 33 -3.11 -4.99 -8.77
CA PHE A 33 -3.23 -5.53 -7.42
C PHE A 33 -1.88 -5.61 -6.70
N ILE A 34 -1.94 -5.49 -5.38
CA ILE A 34 -0.85 -5.78 -4.45
C ILE A 34 -1.21 -7.08 -3.73
N ALA A 35 -0.39 -8.11 -3.90
CA ALA A 35 -0.48 -9.33 -3.11
C ALA A 35 0.25 -9.12 -1.78
N LEU A 36 -0.46 -9.30 -0.67
CA LEU A 36 0.04 -9.17 0.69
C LEU A 36 -0.01 -10.53 1.38
N ARG A 37 1.01 -10.79 2.19
CA ARG A 37 1.04 -11.91 3.15
C ARG A 37 1.34 -11.41 4.54
N PHE A 38 0.90 -12.13 5.57
CA PHE A 38 1.41 -11.89 6.92
C PHE A 38 2.86 -12.37 7.03
N GLU A 39 3.60 -11.86 8.01
CA GLU A 39 5.03 -12.17 8.15
C GLU A 39 5.30 -13.66 8.37
N ALA A 40 4.39 -14.36 9.05
CA ALA A 40 4.49 -15.79 9.34
C ALA A 40 4.11 -16.67 8.14
N ASP A 41 3.46 -16.12 7.12
CA ASP A 41 2.96 -16.87 5.98
C ASP A 41 4.00 -16.96 4.86
N THR A 42 3.96 -18.07 4.13
CA THR A 42 4.81 -18.32 2.95
C THR A 42 4.15 -17.94 1.63
N GLU A 43 2.83 -17.69 1.64
CA GLU A 43 2.02 -17.39 0.46
C GLU A 43 1.13 -16.16 0.73
N PRO A 44 0.74 -15.40 -0.32
CA PRO A 44 -0.18 -14.28 -0.19
C PRO A 44 -1.56 -14.73 0.29
N THR A 45 -2.05 -14.06 1.33
CA THR A 45 -3.37 -14.31 1.92
C THR A 45 -4.37 -13.20 1.60
N LEU A 46 -3.90 -12.09 1.04
CA LEU A 46 -4.73 -10.93 0.70
C LEU A 46 -4.29 -10.30 -0.62
N TYR A 47 -5.26 -9.90 -1.44
CA TYR A 47 -5.03 -9.15 -2.68
C TYR A 47 -5.75 -7.81 -2.59
N VAL A 48 -5.01 -6.72 -2.67
CA VAL A 48 -5.54 -5.34 -2.57
C VAL A 48 -5.54 -4.70 -3.96
N ASN A 49 -6.69 -4.21 -4.41
CA ASN A 49 -6.78 -3.44 -5.64
C ASN A 49 -6.22 -2.02 -5.42
N ILE A 50 -5.18 -1.65 -6.17
CA ILE A 50 -4.50 -0.34 -6.08
C ILE A 50 -5.45 0.82 -6.35
N THR A 51 -6.47 0.64 -7.20
CA THR A 51 -7.44 1.71 -7.46
C THR A 51 -8.32 2.00 -6.23
N ASN A 52 -8.39 1.05 -5.29
CA ASN A 52 -9.09 1.20 -4.02
C ASN A 52 -8.16 1.62 -2.88
N VAL A 53 -6.91 2.00 -3.16
CA VAL A 53 -5.94 2.38 -2.12
C VAL A 53 -5.87 3.89 -1.98
N LYS A 54 -6.16 4.35 -0.76
CA LYS A 54 -6.06 5.76 -0.34
C LYS A 54 -4.63 6.11 0.03
N GLU A 55 -3.97 5.26 0.81
CA GLU A 55 -2.63 5.52 1.34
C GLU A 55 -1.85 4.20 1.50
N ILE A 56 -0.55 4.24 1.20
CA ILE A 56 0.38 3.18 1.57
C ILE A 56 1.53 3.78 2.37
N GLU A 57 1.69 3.31 3.60
CA GLU A 57 2.85 3.56 4.42
C GLU A 57 3.80 2.37 4.33
N VAL A 58 5.08 2.61 4.08
CA VAL A 58 6.11 1.58 3.97
C VAL A 58 6.96 1.59 5.24
N PHE A 59 6.92 0.50 6.00
CA PHE A 59 7.76 0.35 7.20
C PHE A 59 9.20 0.12 6.77
N ARG A 60 10.08 0.97 7.30
CA ARG A 60 11.52 0.88 7.11
C ARG A 60 12.18 0.31 8.36
N GLU A 61 13.26 -0.44 8.18
CA GLU A 61 14.02 -0.96 9.31
C GLU A 61 14.74 0.16 10.05
N ARG A 62 15.05 -0.08 11.34
CA ARG A 62 15.72 0.89 12.20
C ARG A 62 17.09 1.27 11.61
N GLY A 63 17.19 2.48 11.06
CA GLY A 63 18.40 2.98 10.37
C GLY A 63 18.16 3.45 8.94
N GLU A 64 17.03 3.11 8.31
CA GLU A 64 16.70 3.51 6.93
C GLU A 64 15.95 4.87 6.83
N GLY A 65 16.28 5.88 7.65
CA GLY A 65 15.72 7.25 7.51
C GLY A 65 14.19 7.39 7.63
N GLU A 66 13.65 8.61 7.44
CA GLU A 66 12.24 8.95 7.67
C GLU A 66 11.24 8.12 6.82
N LEU A 67 10.08 7.83 7.41
CA LEU A 67 8.94 7.11 6.83
C LEU A 67 8.54 7.74 5.48
N ARG A 68 8.27 6.90 4.47
CA ARG A 68 7.76 7.37 3.18
C ARG A 68 6.28 7.05 3.05
N LEU A 69 5.48 8.11 3.04
CA LEU A 69 4.07 8.07 2.70
C LEU A 69 3.91 8.09 1.18
N LEU A 70 3.27 7.05 0.62
CA LEU A 70 2.85 7.04 -0.78
C LEU A 70 1.34 7.30 -0.81
N ARG A 71 0.95 8.51 -1.16
CA ARG A 71 -0.45 8.88 -1.39
C ARG A 71 -0.79 8.66 -2.86
N PHE A 72 -1.90 7.97 -3.10
CA PHE A 72 -2.44 7.80 -4.43
C PHE A 72 -3.48 8.89 -4.68
N PRO A 73 -3.54 9.47 -5.88
CA PRO A 73 -4.63 10.37 -6.23
C PRO A 73 -5.94 9.58 -6.09
N GLY A 74 -6.88 10.14 -5.33
CA GLY A 74 -8.18 9.53 -5.17
C GLY A 74 -8.97 9.54 -6.47
N PRO A 75 -10.03 8.72 -6.58
CA PRO A 75 -10.87 8.68 -7.77
C PRO A 75 -11.50 10.04 -8.12
N ASN A 76 -11.52 10.99 -7.17
CA ASN A 76 -12.02 12.37 -7.34
C ASN A 76 -10.97 13.48 -7.12
N THR A 77 -9.68 13.17 -7.01
CA THR A 77 -8.70 14.27 -6.96
C THR A 77 -8.46 14.80 -8.38
N ASP A 78 -9.26 15.79 -8.74
CA ASP A 78 -8.95 16.69 -9.85
C ASP A 78 -7.59 17.35 -9.54
N PRO A 79 -6.56 17.20 -10.40
CA PRO A 79 -5.24 17.80 -10.15
C PRO A 79 -5.25 19.34 -10.12
N THR A 80 -6.40 19.98 -10.35
CA THR A 80 -6.60 21.42 -10.31
C THR A 80 -7.04 21.98 -8.96
N ASP A 81 -7.35 21.15 -7.96
CA ASP A 81 -7.76 21.64 -6.64
C ASP A 81 -6.54 22.06 -5.80
N LYS A 82 -6.02 23.26 -6.12
CA LYS A 82 -5.14 24.04 -5.26
C LYS A 82 -6.01 25.07 -4.53
N HIS A 83 -6.31 24.78 -3.27
CA HIS A 83 -6.74 25.79 -2.30
C HIS A 83 -5.64 26.04 -1.27
#